data_AF-A0A9P4WY61-F1
#
_entry.id   AF-A0A9P4WY61-F1
#
_cell.length_a   1.000
_cell.length_b   1.000
_cell.length_c   1.000
_cell.angle_alpha   90.00
_cell.angle_beta   90.00
_cell.angle_gamma   90.00
#
_symmetry.space_group_name_H-M   'P 1'
#
loop_
_entity.id
_entity.type
_entity.pdbx_description
1 polymer ?
#
loop_
_entity_poly.entity_id
_entity_poly.type
_entity_poly.pdbx_seq_one_letter_code
_entity_poly.pdbx_strand_id
1 'polypeptide(L)'
;MLTPAQQMMDMWHAARAQYPRQLRFDEGVPKILEEKAFYQLRRHTSFDGNYLASAPILEANRKGLWSTMLPLSEIHSRVMDLNYILCNQNEDPCDHPGRVEEIAEELLNWHRALPHEMHYIPANIARVKADGLFREFSVLHILYHFQFQLLYYQYLQRDIKINADSAAVRERENYAARCKAHAIAMSEVFWATNSQKGTECFWSPVNGHLLVVASSIHLHTLLFDPDEERTAMAKKLLEQNFSMLLQLQEYWPSLEHSMMRLRAFHKTCLLNAEPGETYDMDDWTAQFLNRYHMPVEDRQSTTTPSEELGDWDRNTLQSLNQ
;
A
#
# COMPACT_ATOMS: atom_id res chain seq x y z
N MET A 1 -8.67 -12.70 -23.31
CA MET A 1 -8.11 -11.35 -23.16
C MET A 1 -7.90 -11.14 -21.66
N LEU A 2 -6.65 -11.07 -21.19
CA LEU A 2 -6.34 -10.87 -19.77
C LEU A 2 -6.47 -9.39 -19.43
N THR A 3 -7.18 -9.03 -18.36
CA THR A 3 -7.37 -7.63 -17.96
C THR A 3 -6.06 -7.04 -17.40
N PRO A 4 -5.84 -5.71 -17.45
CA PRO A 4 -4.64 -5.12 -16.86
C PRO A 4 -4.60 -5.37 -15.34
N ALA A 5 -5.77 -5.46 -14.70
CA ALA A 5 -5.88 -5.89 -13.31
C ALA A 5 -5.34 -7.32 -13.08
N GLN A 6 -5.62 -8.28 -13.96
CA GLN A 6 -5.06 -9.64 -13.87
C GLN A 6 -3.54 -9.64 -14.04
N GLN A 7 -3.01 -8.79 -14.93
CA GLN A 7 -1.58 -8.62 -15.13
C GLN A 7 -0.90 -8.03 -13.90
N MET A 8 -1.48 -6.97 -13.32
CA MET A 8 -0.98 -6.40 -12.07
C MET A 8 -0.97 -7.44 -10.95
N MET A 9 -2.03 -8.23 -10.82
CA MET A 9 -2.09 -9.29 -9.81
C MET A 9 -1.00 -10.36 -10.04
N ASP A 10 -0.75 -10.81 -11.27
CA ASP A 10 0.34 -11.76 -11.56
C ASP A 10 1.72 -11.16 -11.21
N MET A 11 1.97 -9.91 -11.58
CA MET A 11 3.22 -9.21 -11.26
C MET A 11 3.44 -9.11 -9.74
N TRP A 12 2.40 -8.73 -9.01
CA TRP A 12 2.46 -8.57 -7.56
C TRP A 12 2.62 -9.92 -6.85
N HIS A 13 1.88 -10.95 -7.30
CA HIS A 13 2.02 -12.29 -6.77
C HIS A 13 3.41 -12.88 -7.04
N ALA A 14 3.94 -12.71 -8.25
CA ALA A 14 5.27 -13.17 -8.64
C ALA A 14 6.36 -12.50 -7.81
N ALA A 15 6.34 -11.16 -7.69
CA ALA A 15 7.30 -10.40 -6.90
C ALA A 15 7.27 -10.80 -5.42
N ARG A 16 6.07 -10.92 -4.84
CA ARG A 16 5.92 -11.34 -3.45
C ARG A 16 6.36 -12.77 -3.17
N ALA A 17 6.03 -13.69 -4.05
CA ALA A 17 6.30 -15.11 -3.84
C ALA A 17 7.69 -15.52 -4.36
N GLN A 18 8.44 -14.59 -4.95
CA GLN A 18 9.73 -14.83 -5.60
C GLN A 18 9.65 -15.93 -6.66
N TYR A 19 8.51 -15.99 -7.37
CA TYR A 19 8.29 -16.91 -8.49
C TYR A 19 8.37 -16.18 -9.83
N PRO A 20 8.77 -16.87 -10.92
CA PRO A 20 8.69 -16.31 -12.25
C PRO A 20 7.25 -15.91 -12.63
N ARG A 21 7.09 -14.75 -13.27
CA ARG A 21 5.82 -14.30 -13.86
C ARG A 21 5.27 -15.36 -14.81
N GLN A 22 3.98 -15.64 -14.68
CA GLN A 22 3.31 -16.64 -15.51
C GLN A 22 2.68 -16.00 -16.75
N LEU A 23 2.29 -14.73 -16.67
CA LEU A 23 1.74 -13.99 -17.78
C LEU A 23 2.86 -13.28 -18.55
N ARG A 24 3.03 -13.63 -19.83
CA ARG A 24 3.93 -12.95 -20.76
C ARG A 24 3.15 -12.03 -21.69
N PHE A 25 3.73 -10.88 -22.00
CA PHE A 25 3.14 -9.91 -22.89
C PHE A 25 3.40 -10.28 -24.34
N ASP A 26 2.36 -10.16 -25.16
CA ASP A 26 2.45 -10.13 -26.61
C ASP A 26 1.96 -8.76 -27.06
N GLU A 27 2.83 -7.98 -27.70
CA GLU A 27 2.51 -6.65 -28.24
C GLU A 27 1.40 -6.70 -29.29
N GLY A 28 1.11 -7.90 -29.85
CA GLY A 28 0.01 -8.15 -30.77
C GLY A 28 -1.39 -8.22 -30.13
N VAL A 29 -1.52 -8.19 -28.80
CA VAL A 29 -2.82 -8.23 -28.13
C VAL A 29 -3.47 -6.83 -28.14
N PRO A 30 -4.73 -6.70 -28.60
CA PRO A 30 -5.43 -5.41 -28.59
C PRO A 30 -5.49 -4.79 -27.19
N LYS A 31 -5.19 -3.49 -27.12
CA LYS A 31 -5.29 -2.72 -25.87
C LYS A 31 -6.73 -2.74 -25.36
N ILE A 32 -6.86 -2.87 -24.05
CA ILE A 32 -8.16 -3.01 -23.40
C ILE A 32 -8.88 -1.67 -23.40
N LEU A 33 -10.19 -1.74 -23.57
CA LEU A 33 -11.07 -0.60 -23.56
C LEU A 33 -10.97 0.15 -22.22
N GLU A 34 -10.93 1.48 -22.30
CA GLU A 34 -10.99 2.36 -21.13
C GLU A 34 -12.25 2.08 -20.29
N GLU A 35 -12.15 2.24 -18.96
CA GLU A 35 -13.16 1.74 -18.02
C GLU A 35 -14.54 2.36 -18.25
N LYS A 36 -14.61 3.68 -18.52
CA LYS A 36 -15.87 4.35 -18.85
C LYS A 36 -16.51 3.77 -20.10
N ALA A 37 -15.72 3.58 -21.16
CA ALA A 37 -16.19 2.96 -22.39
C ALA A 37 -16.64 1.50 -22.15
N PHE A 38 -15.95 0.73 -21.31
CA PHE A 38 -16.37 -0.62 -20.91
C PHE A 38 -17.70 -0.63 -20.15
N TYR A 39 -17.89 0.27 -19.17
CA TYR A 39 -19.15 0.35 -18.42
C TYR A 39 -20.33 0.79 -19.30
N GLN A 40 -20.08 1.61 -20.32
CA GLN A 40 -21.12 2.04 -21.27
C GLN A 40 -21.59 0.90 -22.18
N LEU A 41 -20.71 -0.03 -22.58
CA LEU A 41 -21.12 -1.22 -23.36
C LEU A 41 -22.17 -2.07 -22.62
N ARG A 42 -22.07 -2.15 -21.29
CA ARG A 42 -23.00 -2.94 -20.46
C ARG A 42 -24.40 -2.34 -20.36
N ARG A 43 -24.58 -1.05 -20.66
CA ARG A 43 -25.88 -0.36 -20.62
C ARG A 43 -26.68 -0.49 -21.93
N HIS A 44 -26.03 -0.84 -23.04
CA HIS A 44 -26.66 -0.90 -24.37
C HIS A 44 -27.13 -2.31 -24.78
N THR A 45 -27.21 -3.28 -23.88
CA THR A 45 -27.70 -4.64 -24.19
C THR A 45 -29.23 -4.76 -24.23
N SER A 46 -29.93 -3.81 -24.84
CA SER A 46 -31.18 -4.13 -25.55
C SER A 46 -30.76 -4.48 -26.98
N PHE A 47 -30.71 -5.78 -27.27
CA PHE A 47 -30.20 -6.34 -28.52
C PHE A 47 -31.19 -6.11 -29.68
N ASP A 48 -31.44 -4.85 -30.02
CA ASP A 48 -32.13 -4.52 -31.26
C ASP A 48 -31.10 -4.59 -32.38
N GLY A 49 -31.12 -5.71 -33.10
CA GLY A 49 -30.10 -6.18 -34.04
C GLY A 49 -29.92 -5.36 -35.31
N ASN A 50 -29.83 -4.03 -35.21
CA ASN A 50 -29.74 -3.18 -36.37
C ASN A 50 -28.95 -1.88 -36.16
N TYR A 51 -27.76 -1.93 -35.56
CA TYR A 51 -26.79 -0.85 -35.71
C TYR A 51 -25.35 -1.38 -35.76
N LEU A 52 -24.83 -1.51 -36.98
CA LEU A 52 -23.42 -1.26 -37.30
C LEU A 52 -23.11 0.25 -37.19
N ALA A 53 -23.56 0.89 -36.11
CA ALA A 53 -23.07 2.21 -35.75
C ALA A 53 -21.68 1.97 -35.17
N SER A 54 -20.68 2.53 -35.83
CA SER A 54 -19.27 2.56 -35.44
C SER A 54 -19.11 2.43 -33.93
N ALA A 55 -18.76 1.22 -33.47
CA ALA A 55 -18.49 0.97 -32.06
C ALA A 55 -17.47 2.01 -31.54
N PRO A 56 -17.45 2.32 -30.23
CA PRO A 56 -16.51 3.27 -29.62
C PRO A 56 -15.04 2.79 -29.64
N ILE A 57 -14.66 2.04 -30.68
CA ILE A 57 -13.30 1.60 -31.02
C ILE A 57 -12.38 2.81 -31.23
N LEU A 58 -12.90 3.98 -31.64
CA LEU A 58 -12.07 5.18 -31.79
C LEU A 58 -11.58 5.79 -30.46
N GLU A 59 -12.24 5.53 -29.32
CA GLU A 59 -11.73 5.95 -28.00
C GLU A 59 -10.86 4.87 -27.31
N ALA A 60 -10.72 3.69 -27.90
CA ALA A 60 -9.93 2.56 -27.37
C ALA A 60 -8.41 2.82 -27.30
N ASN A 61 -7.94 3.99 -27.73
CA ASN A 61 -6.55 4.44 -27.59
C ASN A 61 -6.29 5.29 -26.33
N ARG A 62 -7.32 5.66 -25.55
CA ARG A 62 -7.10 6.30 -24.25
C ARG A 62 -6.64 5.24 -23.24
N LYS A 63 -5.51 5.51 -22.57
CA LYS A 63 -5.03 4.68 -21.46
C LYS A 63 -6.05 4.77 -20.31
N GLY A 64 -6.78 3.69 -20.05
CA GLY A 64 -7.66 3.56 -18.90
C GLY A 64 -6.89 3.53 -17.58
N LEU A 65 -7.59 3.74 -16.45
CA LEU A 65 -7.04 3.76 -15.09
C LEU A 65 -6.19 2.51 -14.79
N TRP A 66 -6.67 1.32 -15.13
CA TRP A 66 -5.95 0.06 -14.94
C TRP A 66 -4.68 -0.03 -15.80
N SER A 67 -4.73 0.50 -17.02
CA SER A 67 -3.54 0.52 -17.89
C SER A 67 -2.47 1.49 -17.39
N THR A 68 -2.88 2.59 -16.75
CA THR A 68 -1.99 3.58 -16.14
C THR A 68 -1.30 3.05 -14.88
N MET A 69 -1.92 2.07 -14.21
CA MET A 69 -1.33 1.41 -13.03
C MET A 69 -0.30 0.33 -13.40
N LEU A 70 -0.26 -0.19 -14.63
CA LEU A 70 0.70 -1.24 -15.02
C LEU A 70 2.18 -0.89 -14.76
N PRO A 71 2.67 0.32 -15.13
CA PRO A 71 4.05 0.70 -14.81
C PRO A 71 4.36 0.71 -13.31
N LEU A 72 3.38 1.02 -12.44
CA LEU A 72 3.58 0.95 -10.98
C LEU A 72 3.90 -0.47 -10.51
N SER A 73 3.38 -1.50 -11.18
CA SER A 73 3.66 -2.89 -10.80
C SER A 73 5.10 -3.32 -11.10
N GLU A 74 5.75 -2.70 -12.09
CA GLU A 74 7.16 -2.95 -12.37
C GLU A 74 8.03 -2.26 -11.31
N ILE A 75 7.71 -1.01 -10.97
CA ILE A 75 8.34 -0.28 -9.87
C ILE A 75 8.16 -1.05 -8.55
N HIS A 76 6.96 -1.59 -8.30
CA HIS A 76 6.66 -2.40 -7.12
C HIS A 76 7.60 -3.58 -6.97
N SER A 77 7.88 -4.31 -8.05
CA SER A 77 8.80 -5.45 -8.03
C SER A 77 10.20 -5.01 -7.59
N ARG A 78 10.69 -3.88 -8.13
CA ARG A 78 11.99 -3.31 -7.75
C ARG A 78 12.05 -2.85 -6.29
N VAL A 79 10.97 -2.27 -5.77
CA VAL A 79 10.87 -1.89 -4.35
C VAL A 79 10.91 -3.14 -3.46
N MET A 80 10.19 -4.20 -3.82
CA MET A 80 10.21 -5.46 -3.08
C MET A 80 11.60 -6.11 -3.09
N ASP A 81 12.27 -6.15 -4.24
CA ASP A 81 13.63 -6.67 -4.38
C ASP A 81 14.61 -5.87 -3.52
N LEU A 82 14.51 -4.54 -3.51
CA LEU A 82 15.33 -3.69 -2.66
C LEU A 82 15.10 -3.99 -1.18
N ASN A 83 13.85 -4.15 -0.74
CA ASN A 83 13.53 -4.52 0.64
C ASN A 83 14.16 -5.87 1.04
N TYR A 84 14.22 -6.86 0.13
CA TYR A 84 14.91 -8.12 0.40
C TYR A 84 16.43 -7.97 0.47
N ILE A 85 17.00 -7.16 -0.42
CA ILE A 85 18.43 -6.86 -0.45
C ILE A 85 18.87 -6.20 0.85
N LEU A 86 18.11 -5.22 1.32
CA LEU A 86 18.39 -4.48 2.55
C LEU A 86 18.37 -5.39 3.81
N CYS A 87 17.66 -6.52 3.78
CA CYS A 87 17.72 -7.53 4.85
C CYS A 87 18.94 -8.45 4.76
N ASN A 88 19.49 -8.65 3.57
CA ASN A 88 20.67 -9.47 3.36
C ASN A 88 21.91 -8.65 3.74
N GLN A 89 22.43 -8.87 4.95
CA GLN A 89 23.61 -8.20 5.53
C GLN A 89 24.94 -8.41 4.74
N ASN A 90 24.89 -8.98 3.54
CA ASN A 90 26.03 -9.27 2.68
C ASN A 90 26.28 -8.21 1.59
N GLU A 91 25.40 -7.21 1.41
CA GLU A 91 25.62 -6.09 0.49
C GLU A 91 26.13 -4.83 1.21
N ASP A 92 26.89 -4.00 0.50
CA ASP A 92 27.48 -2.77 1.04
C ASP A 92 26.39 -1.72 1.35
N PRO A 93 26.24 -1.30 2.63
CA PRO A 93 25.28 -0.28 3.03
C PRO A 93 25.39 1.05 2.26
N CYS A 94 26.54 1.34 1.65
CA CYS A 94 26.78 2.57 0.90
C CYS A 94 26.08 2.63 -0.46
N ASP A 95 25.66 1.51 -1.05
CA ASP A 95 25.02 1.47 -2.38
C ASP A 95 23.49 1.63 -2.31
N HIS A 96 22.92 1.54 -1.11
CA HIS A 96 21.47 1.58 -0.90
C HIS A 96 20.81 2.96 -1.06
N PRO A 97 21.38 4.07 -0.57
CA PRO A 97 20.75 5.39 -0.69
C PRO A 97 20.53 5.81 -2.15
N GLY A 98 21.50 5.54 -3.04
CA GLY A 98 21.37 5.85 -4.47
C GLY A 98 20.22 5.10 -5.15
N ARG A 99 20.01 3.83 -4.80
CA ARG A 99 18.89 3.02 -5.32
C ARG A 99 17.54 3.49 -4.78
N VAL A 100 17.48 3.94 -3.52
CA VAL A 100 16.27 4.52 -2.93
C VAL A 100 15.89 5.80 -3.65
N GLU A 101 16.85 6.70 -3.91
CA GLU A 101 16.59 7.95 -4.63
C GLU A 101 16.17 7.68 -6.08
N GLU A 102 16.81 6.76 -6.78
CA GLU A 102 16.45 6.38 -8.16
C GLU A 102 14.99 5.90 -8.26
N ILE A 103 14.57 4.96 -7.41
CA ILE A 103 13.19 4.46 -7.41
C ILE A 103 12.20 5.56 -6.99
N ALA A 104 12.58 6.41 -6.02
CA ALA A 104 11.75 7.53 -5.61
C ALA A 104 11.53 8.53 -6.75
N GLU A 105 12.57 8.87 -7.52
CA GLU A 105 12.45 9.73 -8.69
C GLU A 105 11.56 9.12 -9.77
N GLU A 106 11.66 7.82 -10.02
CA GLU A 106 10.81 7.13 -10.97
C GLU A 106 9.33 7.18 -10.56
N LEU A 107 9.01 6.96 -9.29
CA LEU A 107 7.65 7.10 -8.76
C LEU A 107 7.12 8.53 -8.95
N LEU A 108 7.94 9.55 -8.63
CA LEU A 108 7.57 10.95 -8.83
C LEU A 108 7.35 11.27 -10.31
N ASN A 109 8.23 10.77 -11.19
CA ASN A 109 8.13 10.97 -12.63
C ASN A 109 6.86 10.31 -13.19
N TRP A 110 6.54 9.09 -12.75
CA TRP A 110 5.29 8.42 -13.10
C TRP A 110 4.08 9.27 -12.70
N HIS A 111 4.05 9.81 -11.48
CA HIS A 111 2.93 10.64 -11.02
C HIS A 111 2.83 11.97 -11.78
N ARG A 112 3.96 12.62 -12.10
CA ARG A 112 3.99 13.84 -12.93
C ARG A 112 3.55 13.60 -14.37
N ALA A 113 3.76 12.39 -14.89
CA ALA A 113 3.37 12.01 -16.24
C ALA A 113 1.88 11.63 -16.37
N LEU A 114 1.14 11.59 -15.26
CA LEU A 114 -0.30 11.36 -15.30
C LEU A 114 -1.01 12.49 -16.08
N PRO A 115 -2.05 12.17 -16.86
CA PRO A 115 -2.94 13.19 -17.43
C PRO A 115 -3.51 14.08 -16.34
N HIS A 116 -3.79 15.35 -16.66
CA HIS A 116 -4.29 16.31 -15.67
C HIS A 116 -5.54 15.80 -14.95
N GLU A 117 -6.41 15.08 -15.67
CA GLU A 117 -7.67 14.54 -15.21
C GLU A 117 -7.52 13.33 -14.26
N MET A 118 -6.31 12.78 -14.15
CA MET A 118 -5.96 11.64 -13.29
C MET A 118 -5.26 12.06 -11.99
N HIS A 119 -5.00 13.36 -11.75
CA HIS A 119 -4.48 13.80 -10.46
C HIS A 119 -5.55 13.84 -9.37
N TYR A 120 -5.17 13.52 -8.13
CA TYR A 120 -6.04 13.52 -6.96
C TYR A 120 -6.36 14.95 -6.48
N ILE A 121 -7.16 15.67 -7.25
CA ILE A 121 -7.62 17.03 -6.95
C ILE A 121 -9.15 17.08 -6.86
N PRO A 122 -9.74 18.03 -6.11
CA PRO A 122 -11.19 18.07 -5.88
C PRO A 122 -12.04 18.04 -7.16
N ALA A 123 -11.60 18.76 -8.20
CA ALA A 123 -12.30 18.80 -9.49
C ALA A 123 -12.37 17.41 -10.16
N ASN A 124 -11.25 16.68 -10.15
CA ASN A 124 -11.19 15.34 -10.72
C ASN A 124 -11.96 14.33 -9.89
N ILE A 125 -11.87 14.42 -8.56
CA ILE A 125 -12.62 13.56 -7.63
C ILE A 125 -14.13 13.70 -7.88
N ALA A 126 -14.64 14.92 -8.00
CA ALA A 126 -16.06 15.17 -8.28
C ALA A 126 -16.47 14.55 -9.64
N ARG A 127 -15.63 14.71 -10.67
CA ARG A 127 -15.85 14.16 -12.01
C ARG A 127 -15.89 12.63 -11.99
N VAL A 128 -14.88 11.95 -11.40
CA VAL A 128 -14.83 10.48 -11.39
C VAL A 128 -15.91 9.87 -10.51
N LYS A 129 -16.38 10.57 -9.47
CA LYS A 129 -17.57 10.18 -8.70
C LYS A 129 -18.83 10.22 -9.55
N ALA A 130 -19.05 11.31 -10.30
CA ALA A 130 -20.17 11.40 -11.24
C ALA A 130 -20.11 10.34 -12.36
N ASP A 131 -18.91 9.97 -12.80
CA ASP A 131 -18.68 8.92 -13.79
C ASP A 131 -18.80 7.49 -13.20
N GLY A 132 -18.87 7.34 -11.87
CA GLY A 132 -18.94 6.03 -11.19
C GLY A 132 -17.61 5.27 -11.13
N LEU A 133 -16.47 5.97 -11.34
CA LEU A 133 -15.12 5.41 -11.43
C LEU A 133 -14.23 5.76 -10.23
N PHE A 134 -14.83 6.25 -9.14
CA PHE A 134 -14.07 6.73 -7.98
C PHE A 134 -13.25 5.62 -7.31
N ARG A 135 -13.72 4.36 -7.36
CA ARG A 135 -13.01 3.21 -6.79
C ARG A 135 -11.67 2.97 -7.49
N GLU A 136 -11.71 2.81 -8.80
CA GLU A 136 -10.54 2.58 -9.65
C GLU A 136 -9.56 3.76 -9.58
N PHE A 137 -10.11 4.98 -9.55
CA PHE A 137 -9.33 6.20 -9.40
C PHE A 137 -8.60 6.25 -8.05
N SER A 138 -9.29 5.94 -6.95
CA SER A 138 -8.67 5.90 -5.62
C SER A 138 -7.58 4.83 -5.51
N VAL A 139 -7.79 3.66 -6.11
CA VAL A 139 -6.79 2.57 -6.11
C VAL A 139 -5.47 3.05 -6.72
N LEU A 140 -5.51 3.77 -7.85
CA LEU A 140 -4.31 4.33 -8.47
C LEU A 140 -3.47 5.15 -7.48
N HIS A 141 -4.09 6.02 -6.69
CA HIS A 141 -3.39 6.85 -5.71
C HIS A 141 -2.99 6.10 -4.45
N ILE A 142 -3.80 5.13 -4.01
CA ILE A 142 -3.46 4.22 -2.92
C ILE A 142 -2.17 3.47 -3.26
N LEU A 143 -2.10 2.89 -4.47
CA LEU A 143 -0.94 2.14 -4.92
C LEU A 143 0.31 3.01 -5.01
N TYR A 144 0.17 4.23 -5.53
CA TYR A 144 1.26 5.21 -5.57
C TYR A 144 1.86 5.50 -4.19
N HIS A 145 1.02 5.80 -3.20
CA HIS A 145 1.48 6.07 -1.84
C HIS A 145 2.04 4.83 -1.15
N PHE A 146 1.47 3.66 -1.42
CA PHE A 146 1.96 2.41 -0.87
C PHE A 146 3.40 2.10 -1.32
N GLN A 147 3.77 2.37 -2.58
CA GLN A 147 5.14 2.14 -3.05
C GLN A 147 6.16 2.96 -2.23
N PHE A 148 5.86 4.22 -1.93
CA PHE A 148 6.73 5.04 -1.08
C PHE A 148 6.78 4.58 0.36
N GLN A 149 5.67 4.08 0.91
CA GLN A 149 5.68 3.50 2.26
C GLN A 149 6.65 2.33 2.33
N LEU A 150 6.59 1.41 1.36
CA LEU A 150 7.51 0.27 1.29
C LEU A 150 8.97 0.72 1.11
N LEU A 151 9.21 1.68 0.23
CA LEU A 151 10.55 2.18 -0.08
C LEU A 151 11.23 2.85 1.12
N TYR A 152 10.46 3.63 1.89
CA TYR A 152 11.00 4.41 3.01
C TYR A 152 10.81 3.76 4.38
N TYR A 153 10.13 2.62 4.47
CA TYR A 153 9.75 1.99 5.74
C TYR A 153 10.93 1.80 6.69
N GLN A 154 12.07 1.38 6.16
CA GLN A 154 13.29 1.13 6.92
C GLN A 154 13.83 2.37 7.66
N TYR A 155 13.52 3.57 7.17
CA TYR A 155 14.02 4.82 7.76
C TYR A 155 13.18 5.31 8.92
N LEU A 156 12.05 4.65 9.24
CA LEU A 156 11.27 4.99 10.44
C LEU A 156 12.07 4.76 11.73
N GLN A 157 13.02 3.82 11.69
CA GLN A 157 13.87 3.46 12.82
C GLN A 157 14.93 4.53 13.09
N ARG A 158 15.21 4.79 14.38
CA ARG A 158 16.34 5.61 14.81
C ARG A 158 17.55 4.74 15.07
N ASP A 159 18.59 4.91 14.26
CA ASP A 159 19.88 4.31 14.54
C ASP A 159 20.64 5.18 15.55
N ILE A 160 20.67 4.71 16.81
CA ILE A 160 21.30 5.41 17.94
C ILE A 160 22.83 5.48 17.78
N LYS A 161 23.43 4.70 16.86
CA LYS A 161 24.89 4.57 16.69
C LYS A 161 25.48 5.59 15.71
N ILE A 162 24.66 6.36 14.99
CA ILE A 162 25.15 7.35 14.02
C ILE A 162 25.22 8.73 14.69
N ASN A 163 26.34 9.44 14.47
CA ASN A 163 26.50 10.83 14.93
C ASN A 163 25.33 11.70 14.44
N ALA A 164 24.59 12.29 15.38
CA ALA A 164 23.34 13.03 15.16
C ALA A 164 23.46 14.18 14.13
N ASP A 165 24.65 14.77 13.95
CA ASP A 165 24.85 15.93 13.07
C ASP A 165 25.32 15.59 11.64
N SER A 166 25.43 14.31 11.28
CA SER A 166 25.86 13.93 9.94
C SER A 166 24.80 14.20 8.86
N ALA A 167 25.23 14.47 7.63
CA ALA A 167 24.32 14.64 6.50
C ALA A 167 23.44 13.39 6.25
N ALA A 168 24.00 12.21 6.51
CA ALA A 168 23.29 10.93 6.41
C ALA A 168 22.11 10.81 7.40
N VAL A 169 22.26 11.32 8.64
CA VAL A 169 21.13 11.32 9.60
C VAL A 169 19.99 12.20 9.11
N ARG A 170 20.29 13.41 8.62
CA ARG A 170 19.26 14.33 8.10
C ARG A 170 18.51 13.75 6.90
N GLU A 171 19.21 13.03 6.02
CA GLU A 171 18.59 12.35 4.88
C GLU A 171 17.66 11.22 5.32
N ARG A 172 18.10 10.38 6.27
CA ARG A 172 17.25 9.33 6.86
C ARG A 172 16.01 9.91 7.51
N GLU A 173 16.14 10.99 8.27
CA GLU A 173 15.00 11.71 8.87
C GLU A 173 14.03 12.24 7.80
N ASN A 174 14.55 12.73 6.66
CA ASN A 174 13.74 13.15 5.53
C ASN A 174 12.93 11.99 4.95
N TYR A 175 13.56 10.83 4.72
CA TYR A 175 12.86 9.63 4.25
C TYR A 175 11.83 9.13 5.26
N ALA A 176 12.13 9.14 6.56
CA ALA A 176 11.18 8.81 7.61
C ALA A 176 9.93 9.73 7.57
N ALA A 177 10.16 11.03 7.43
CA ALA A 177 9.09 12.02 7.30
C ALA A 177 8.24 11.79 6.04
N ARG A 178 8.87 11.48 4.90
CA ARG A 178 8.16 11.13 3.65
C ARG A 178 7.34 9.85 3.82
N CYS A 179 7.88 8.83 4.49
CA CYS A 179 7.15 7.58 4.79
C CYS A 179 5.85 7.87 5.55
N LYS A 180 5.93 8.66 6.64
CA LYS A 180 4.77 9.10 7.43
C LYS A 180 3.77 9.90 6.59
N ALA A 181 4.25 10.85 5.79
CA ALA A 181 3.38 11.66 4.93
C ALA A 181 2.60 10.80 3.91
N HIS A 182 3.25 9.78 3.32
CA HIS A 182 2.59 8.84 2.43
C HIS A 182 1.61 7.89 3.14
N ALA A 183 1.88 7.51 4.38
CA ALA A 183 0.93 6.76 5.21
C ALA A 183 -0.34 7.58 5.51
N ILE A 184 -0.17 8.87 5.83
CA ILE A 184 -1.29 9.80 6.04
C ILE A 184 -2.12 9.91 4.76
N ALA A 185 -1.49 10.29 3.64
CA ALA A 185 -2.20 10.48 2.38
C ALA A 185 -2.93 9.21 1.92
N MET A 186 -2.31 8.03 2.05
CA MET A 186 -2.97 6.77 1.70
C MET A 186 -4.17 6.47 2.60
N SER A 187 -4.05 6.66 3.92
CA SER A 187 -5.16 6.48 4.86
C SER A 187 -6.34 7.43 4.55
N GLU A 188 -6.07 8.68 4.19
CA GLU A 188 -7.10 9.64 3.80
C GLU A 188 -7.83 9.23 2.52
N VAL A 189 -7.10 8.75 1.51
CA VAL A 189 -7.71 8.23 0.27
C VAL A 189 -8.55 6.99 0.55
N PHE A 190 -8.04 6.06 1.36
CA PHE A 190 -8.80 4.88 1.79
C PHE A 190 -10.09 5.28 2.51
N TRP A 191 -10.00 6.19 3.48
CA TRP A 191 -11.16 6.65 4.25
C TRP A 191 -12.18 7.32 3.33
N ALA A 192 -11.76 8.28 2.50
CA ALA A 192 -12.64 8.97 1.56
C ALA A 192 -13.38 8.02 0.60
N THR A 193 -12.74 6.91 0.24
CA THR A 193 -13.29 5.88 -0.65
C THR A 193 -14.30 4.97 0.06
N ASN A 194 -14.04 4.62 1.32
CA ASN A 194 -14.82 3.60 2.03
C ASN A 194 -15.86 4.16 3.02
N SER A 195 -15.81 5.44 3.36
CA SER A 195 -16.82 6.05 4.24
C SER A 195 -18.16 6.34 3.56
N GLN A 196 -18.25 6.22 2.23
CA GLN A 196 -19.46 6.51 1.47
C GLN A 196 -20.05 5.24 0.85
N LYS A 197 -21.36 5.08 1.00
CA LYS A 197 -22.07 3.92 0.44
C LYS A 197 -21.98 3.91 -1.08
N GLY A 198 -21.57 2.80 -1.66
CA GLY A 198 -21.46 2.64 -3.11
C GLY A 198 -20.10 3.04 -3.70
N THR A 199 -19.13 3.48 -2.89
CA THR A 199 -17.75 3.74 -3.35
C THR A 199 -16.71 2.84 -2.70
N GLU A 200 -17.14 1.84 -1.92
CA GLU A 200 -16.26 1.00 -1.13
C GLU A 200 -15.34 0.16 -2.03
N CYS A 201 -14.06 0.15 -1.66
CA CYS A 201 -13.01 -0.59 -2.32
C CYS A 201 -12.68 -1.87 -1.52
N PHE A 202 -13.70 -2.64 -1.15
CA PHE A 202 -13.55 -3.89 -0.38
C PHE A 202 -13.51 -5.14 -1.25
N TRP A 203 -13.28 -5.00 -2.54
CA TRP A 203 -13.33 -6.11 -3.52
C TRP A 203 -11.99 -6.88 -3.64
N SER A 204 -10.94 -6.47 -2.93
CA SER A 204 -9.64 -7.16 -2.95
C SER A 204 -9.08 -7.36 -1.54
N PRO A 205 -8.66 -8.58 -1.17
CA PRO A 205 -8.01 -8.84 0.12
C PRO A 205 -6.65 -8.15 0.24
N VAL A 206 -6.04 -7.72 -0.87
CA VAL A 206 -4.77 -6.96 -0.86
C VAL A 206 -4.93 -5.64 -0.08
N ASN A 207 -6.11 -5.02 -0.12
CA ASN A 207 -6.36 -3.76 0.57
C ASN A 207 -6.20 -3.87 2.09
N GLY A 208 -6.40 -5.06 2.67
CA GLY A 208 -6.09 -5.27 4.08
C GLY A 208 -4.60 -5.18 4.38
N HIS A 209 -3.73 -5.73 3.52
CA HIS A 209 -2.28 -5.57 3.68
C HIS A 209 -1.84 -4.11 3.56
N LEU A 210 -2.37 -3.40 2.57
CA LEU A 210 -2.07 -1.98 2.37
C LEU A 210 -2.41 -1.17 3.64
N LEU A 211 -3.59 -1.42 4.22
CA LEU A 211 -4.01 -0.79 5.47
C LEU A 211 -3.13 -1.18 6.66
N VAL A 212 -2.71 -2.45 6.77
CA VAL A 212 -1.82 -2.92 7.84
C VAL A 212 -0.46 -2.22 7.80
N VAL A 213 0.12 -2.06 6.61
CA VAL A 213 1.39 -1.34 6.47
C VAL A 213 1.24 0.12 6.91
N ALA A 214 0.24 0.86 6.42
CA ALA A 214 0.01 2.23 6.90
C ALA A 214 -0.28 2.31 8.40
N SER A 215 -1.08 1.38 8.95
CA SER A 215 -1.36 1.31 10.39
C SER A 215 -0.10 1.08 11.21
N SER A 216 0.86 0.28 10.75
CA SER A 216 2.13 0.08 11.44
C SER A 216 2.97 1.37 11.48
N ILE A 217 2.92 2.20 10.43
CA ILE A 217 3.59 3.51 10.37
C ILE A 217 2.92 4.51 11.34
N HIS A 218 1.59 4.51 11.39
CA HIS A 218 0.83 5.33 12.35
C HIS A 218 1.11 4.90 13.79
N LEU A 219 1.19 3.60 14.06
CA LEU A 219 1.53 3.07 15.38
C LEU A 219 2.95 3.45 15.79
N HIS A 220 3.92 3.32 14.88
CA HIS A 220 5.27 3.81 15.10
C HIS A 220 5.29 5.31 15.41
N THR A 221 4.52 6.11 14.68
CA THR A 221 4.40 7.55 14.92
C THR A 221 3.79 7.85 16.29
N LEU A 222 2.75 7.12 16.68
CA LEU A 222 2.10 7.24 17.98
C LEU A 222 3.06 6.96 19.15
N LEU A 223 3.95 5.98 19.00
CA LEU A 223 4.86 5.53 20.07
C LEU A 223 6.16 6.35 20.17
N PHE A 224 6.68 6.84 19.03
CA PHE A 224 8.04 7.38 18.97
C PHE A 224 8.13 8.84 18.50
N ASP A 225 7.06 9.44 17.99
CA ASP A 225 7.07 10.85 17.60
C ASP A 225 6.87 11.75 18.84
N PRO A 226 7.76 12.74 19.09
CA PRO A 226 7.64 13.61 20.26
C PRO A 226 6.55 14.68 20.13
N ASP A 227 5.97 14.86 18.94
CA ASP A 227 5.00 15.91 18.64
C ASP A 227 3.56 15.41 18.89
N GLU A 228 2.89 16.01 19.89
CA GLU A 228 1.53 15.66 20.30
C GLU A 228 0.49 15.81 19.19
N GLU A 229 0.63 16.78 18.28
CA GLU A 229 -0.33 16.94 17.17
C GLU A 229 -0.18 15.79 16.17
N ARG A 230 1.07 15.39 15.90
CA ARG A 230 1.35 14.26 15.01
C ARG A 230 0.89 12.93 15.60
N THR A 231 1.08 12.71 16.90
CA THR A 231 0.58 11.50 17.57
C THR A 231 -0.95 11.45 17.62
N ALA A 232 -1.61 12.59 17.88
CA ALA A 232 -3.08 12.68 17.84
C ALA A 232 -3.64 12.37 16.45
N MET A 233 -3.02 12.91 15.38
CA MET A 233 -3.40 12.60 14.01
C MET A 233 -3.16 11.12 13.67
N ALA A 234 -2.00 10.57 14.05
CA ALA A 234 -1.67 9.17 13.82
C ALA A 234 -2.70 8.23 14.49
N LYS A 235 -3.11 8.55 15.73
CA LYS A 235 -4.15 7.81 16.45
C LYS A 235 -5.48 7.82 15.71
N LYS A 236 -5.95 9.00 15.27
CA LYS A 236 -7.19 9.13 14.49
C LYS A 236 -7.15 8.28 13.21
N LEU A 237 -6.04 8.34 12.46
CA LEU A 237 -5.89 7.57 11.23
C LEU A 237 -5.81 6.06 11.51
N LEU A 238 -5.19 5.66 12.62
CA LEU A 238 -5.14 4.27 13.05
C LEU A 238 -6.55 3.74 13.34
N GLU A 239 -7.37 4.48 14.09
CA GLU A 239 -8.77 4.13 14.35
C GLU A 239 -9.58 3.98 13.05
N GLN A 240 -9.42 4.90 12.11
CA GLN A 240 -10.05 4.85 10.79
C GLN A 240 -9.62 3.60 10.00
N ASN A 241 -8.32 3.31 9.96
CA ASN A 241 -7.78 2.13 9.30
C ASN A 241 -8.33 0.83 9.93
N PHE A 242 -8.40 0.75 11.26
CA PHE A 242 -8.97 -0.40 11.96
C PHE A 242 -10.45 -0.60 11.65
N SER A 243 -11.23 0.48 11.61
CA SER A 243 -12.64 0.39 11.20
C SER A 243 -12.77 -0.20 9.79
N MET A 244 -11.90 0.18 8.85
CA MET A 244 -11.90 -0.38 7.50
C MET A 244 -11.42 -1.83 7.45
N LEU A 245 -10.42 -2.21 8.26
CA LEU A 245 -9.94 -3.60 8.38
C LEU A 245 -11.05 -4.54 8.89
N LEU A 246 -11.80 -4.10 9.89
CA LEU A 246 -12.95 -4.87 10.42
C LEU A 246 -14.03 -5.05 9.37
N GLN A 247 -14.36 -4.01 8.61
CA GLN A 247 -15.32 -4.12 7.50
C GLN A 247 -14.82 -5.06 6.41
N LEU A 248 -13.54 -4.96 6.04
CA LEU A 248 -12.92 -5.84 5.05
C LEU A 248 -12.94 -7.31 5.48
N GLN A 249 -12.78 -7.61 6.78
CA GLN A 249 -12.82 -8.96 7.34
C GLN A 249 -14.18 -9.65 7.12
N GLU A 250 -15.28 -8.89 7.06
CA GLU A 250 -16.60 -9.43 6.74
C GLU A 250 -16.66 -10.05 5.33
N TYR A 251 -15.85 -9.53 4.39
CA TYR A 251 -15.82 -9.99 3.00
C TYR A 251 -14.68 -10.99 2.74
N TRP A 252 -13.56 -10.86 3.46
CA TRP A 252 -12.35 -11.64 3.22
C TRP A 252 -11.84 -12.27 4.53
N PRO A 253 -12.28 -13.49 4.88
CA PRO A 253 -11.83 -14.19 6.09
C PRO A 253 -10.31 -14.37 6.16
N SER A 254 -9.63 -14.44 5.01
CA SER A 254 -8.17 -14.55 4.92
C SER A 254 -7.40 -13.35 5.52
N LEU A 255 -8.10 -12.24 5.82
CA LEU A 255 -7.53 -11.06 6.48
C LEU A 255 -7.15 -11.27 7.94
N GLU A 256 -7.54 -12.39 8.55
CA GLU A 256 -7.04 -12.78 9.86
C GLU A 256 -5.49 -12.70 9.93
N HIS A 257 -4.79 -13.17 8.89
CA HIS A 257 -3.33 -13.07 8.79
C HIS A 257 -2.81 -11.63 8.79
N SER A 258 -3.55 -10.71 8.14
CA SER A 258 -3.19 -9.29 8.09
C SER A 258 -3.37 -8.65 9.47
N MET A 259 -4.45 -8.98 10.19
CA MET A 259 -4.66 -8.50 11.56
C MET A 259 -3.64 -9.08 12.53
N MET A 260 -3.30 -10.37 12.42
CA MET A 260 -2.24 -11.01 13.21
C MET A 260 -0.89 -10.31 13.02
N ARG A 261 -0.53 -9.95 11.78
CA ARG A 261 0.69 -9.18 11.48
C ARG A 261 0.73 -7.85 12.23
N LEU A 262 -0.38 -7.12 12.25
CA LEU A 262 -0.46 -5.85 12.97
C LEU A 262 -0.33 -6.03 14.49
N ARG A 263 -0.89 -7.12 15.04
CA ARG A 263 -0.71 -7.50 16.46
C ARG A 263 0.75 -7.80 16.79
N ALA A 264 1.40 -8.62 15.96
CA ALA A 264 2.81 -8.97 16.14
C ALA A 264 3.72 -7.72 16.06
N PHE A 265 3.41 -6.79 15.14
CA PHE A 265 4.11 -5.50 15.05
C PHE A 265 3.89 -4.65 16.30
N HIS A 266 2.65 -4.49 16.77
CA HIS A 266 2.36 -3.74 17.99
C HIS A 266 3.10 -4.29 19.21
N LYS A 267 3.07 -5.62 19.40
CA LYS A 267 3.83 -6.30 20.47
C LYS A 267 5.32 -6.01 20.35
N THR A 268 5.86 -6.07 19.14
CA THR A 268 7.27 -5.75 18.88
C THR A 268 7.60 -4.30 19.24
N CYS A 269 6.75 -3.33 18.88
CA CYS A 269 6.98 -1.93 19.24
C CYS A 269 6.93 -1.69 20.76
N LEU A 270 6.02 -2.36 21.48
CA LEU A 270 5.95 -2.26 22.94
C LEU A 270 7.19 -2.84 23.63
N LEU A 271 7.71 -3.98 23.14
CA LEU A 271 8.91 -4.60 23.69
C LEU A 271 10.16 -3.74 23.45
N ASN A 272 10.27 -3.10 22.28
CA ASN A 272 11.39 -2.23 21.94
C ASN A 272 11.18 -0.75 22.35
N ALA A 273 10.19 -0.47 23.22
CA ALA A 273 9.97 0.88 23.74
C ALA A 273 10.97 1.28 24.83
N GLU A 274 11.76 0.33 25.34
CA GLU A 274 12.82 0.62 26.32
C GLU A 274 14.06 1.26 25.67
N PRO A 275 14.73 2.23 26.33
CA PRO A 275 15.91 2.89 25.78
C PRO A 275 17.09 1.91 25.65
N GLY A 276 17.41 1.51 24.41
CA GLY A 276 18.63 0.74 24.11
C GLY A 276 18.45 -0.41 23.13
N GLU A 277 17.22 -0.85 22.85
CA GLU A 277 16.95 -1.88 21.84
C GLU A 277 16.61 -1.22 20.50
N THR A 278 17.54 -1.33 19.54
CA THR A 278 17.31 -0.87 18.17
C THR A 278 16.51 -1.92 17.42
N TYR A 279 15.27 -1.59 17.07
CA TYR A 279 14.54 -2.31 16.03
C TYR A 279 15.33 -2.09 14.73
N ASP A 280 16.09 -3.07 14.27
CA ASP A 280 16.74 -3.06 12.94
C ASP A 280 15.79 -3.64 11.87
N MET A 281 15.95 -3.21 10.62
CA MET A 281 15.28 -3.78 9.45
C MET A 281 15.85 -5.19 9.19
N ASP A 282 15.27 -6.16 9.85
CA ASP A 282 15.65 -7.55 9.82
C ASP A 282 14.77 -8.36 8.86
N ASP A 283 15.11 -9.63 8.66
CA ASP A 283 14.34 -10.56 7.84
C ASP A 283 12.86 -10.61 8.24
N TRP A 284 12.55 -10.43 9.53
CA TRP A 284 11.17 -10.31 10.01
C TRP A 284 10.44 -9.10 9.42
N THR A 285 11.08 -7.94 9.35
CA THR A 285 10.51 -6.72 8.79
C THR A 285 10.29 -6.83 7.28
N ALA A 286 11.21 -7.40 6.50
CA ALA A 286 10.95 -7.68 5.09
C ALA A 286 9.84 -8.73 4.90
N GLN A 287 9.77 -9.76 5.75
CA GLN A 287 8.65 -10.71 5.70
C GLN A 287 7.30 -10.04 6.04
N PHE A 288 7.30 -9.11 6.99
CA PHE A 288 6.14 -8.27 7.34
C PHE A 288 5.68 -7.43 6.14
N LEU A 289 6.60 -6.74 5.45
CA LEU A 289 6.29 -5.88 4.32
C LEU A 289 5.94 -6.65 3.03
N ASN A 290 6.74 -7.65 2.69
CA ASN A 290 6.73 -8.27 1.36
C ASN A 290 5.90 -9.56 1.30
N ARG A 291 5.90 -10.41 2.34
CA ARG A 291 5.36 -11.79 2.26
C ARG A 291 3.92 -11.98 2.74
N TYR A 292 3.03 -11.02 2.54
CA TYR A 292 1.66 -10.98 3.11
C TYR A 292 0.65 -12.09 2.74
N HIS A 293 1.06 -13.20 2.10
CA HIS A 293 0.34 -14.49 2.12
C HIS A 293 0.53 -15.23 3.41
N MET A 294 1.74 -15.16 3.93
CA MET A 294 2.18 -16.07 4.97
C MET A 294 1.80 -15.47 6.31
N PRO A 295 1.47 -16.28 7.32
CA PRO A 295 1.52 -15.80 8.70
C PRO A 295 2.93 -15.26 8.98
N VAL A 296 3.02 -14.17 9.74
CA VAL A 296 4.28 -13.72 10.35
C VAL A 296 4.16 -14.08 11.81
N GLU A 297 5.08 -14.92 12.29
CA GLU A 297 5.18 -15.27 13.70
C GLU A 297 5.68 -14.08 14.52
N ASP A 298 5.47 -14.12 15.83
CA ASP A 298 6.04 -13.11 16.72
C ASP A 298 7.57 -13.07 16.58
N ARG A 299 8.14 -11.85 16.55
CA ARG A 299 9.58 -11.63 16.32
C ARG A 299 10.51 -12.34 17.32
N GLN A 300 10.01 -12.72 18.49
CA GLN A 300 10.75 -13.42 19.55
C GLN A 300 10.02 -14.69 20.01
N SER A 301 9.79 -15.65 19.12
CA SER A 301 9.21 -16.95 19.44
C SER A 301 10.23 -17.91 20.10
N THR A 302 10.73 -17.57 21.29
CA THR A 302 11.41 -18.52 22.20
C THR A 302 10.76 -18.65 23.57
N THR A 303 9.53 -18.17 23.75
CA THR A 303 8.79 -18.41 25.00
C THR A 303 7.47 -19.09 24.69
N THR A 304 7.26 -20.20 25.40
CA THR A 304 6.14 -21.14 25.32
C THR A 304 4.77 -20.49 25.18
N PRO A 305 3.82 -21.12 24.46
CA PRO A 305 2.47 -20.61 24.30
C PRO A 305 1.72 -20.74 25.63
N SER A 306 1.57 -19.62 26.33
CA SER A 306 0.60 -19.50 27.41
C SER A 306 0.08 -18.08 27.49
N GLU A 307 -1.25 -18.00 27.59
CA GLU A 307 -2.06 -16.87 28.08
C GLU A 307 -2.38 -15.74 27.08
N GLU A 308 -3.48 -15.97 26.36
CA GLU A 308 -4.63 -15.07 26.23
C GLU A 308 -4.32 -13.57 26.12
N LEU A 309 -4.04 -13.10 24.90
CA LEU A 309 -4.51 -11.77 24.50
C LEU A 309 -5.82 -11.96 23.73
N GLY A 310 -6.92 -11.53 24.34
CA GLY A 310 -8.27 -11.65 23.83
C GLY A 310 -8.46 -11.10 22.42
N ASP A 311 -9.58 -11.51 21.83
CA ASP A 311 -10.02 -11.11 20.50
C ASP A 311 -10.01 -9.58 20.36
N TRP A 312 -9.46 -9.05 19.26
CA TRP A 312 -9.47 -7.60 19.02
C TRP A 312 -10.88 -7.17 18.64
N ASP A 313 -11.73 -7.01 19.65
CA ASP A 313 -13.03 -6.40 19.49
C ASP A 313 -12.91 -4.86 19.47
N ARG A 314 -14.05 -4.18 19.32
CA ARG A 314 -14.13 -2.71 19.40
C ARG A 314 -13.54 -2.12 20.69
N ASN A 315 -13.36 -2.92 21.74
CA ASN A 315 -12.85 -2.49 23.04
C ASN A 315 -11.31 -2.55 23.14
N THR A 316 -10.63 -3.31 22.29
CA THR A 316 -9.14 -3.33 22.27
C THR A 316 -8.54 -2.00 21.79
N LEU A 317 -9.30 -1.22 21.02
CA LEU A 317 -8.93 0.16 20.70
C LEU A 317 -9.05 1.09 21.91
N GLN A 318 -9.91 0.77 22.89
CA GLN A 318 -10.03 1.56 24.11
C GLN A 318 -8.86 1.35 25.08
N SER A 319 -8.19 0.19 25.04
CA SER A 319 -6.99 -0.05 25.85
C SER A 319 -5.73 0.67 25.33
N LEU A 320 -5.76 1.19 24.09
CA LEU A 320 -4.73 2.11 23.56
C LEU A 320 -4.94 3.57 24.05
N ASN A 321 -5.94 3.81 24.91
CA ASN A 321 -6.22 5.12 25.52
C ASN A 321 -5.64 5.32 26.93
N GLN A 322 -4.91 4.35 27.48
CA GLN A 322 -4.31 4.44 28.83
C GLN A 322 -2.81 4.57 28.78
#